data_AF-A0A6B1ECD7-F1
#
_entry.id   AF-A0A6B1ECD7-F1
#
_cell.length_a   1.000
_cell.length_b   1.000
_cell.length_c   1.000
_cell.angle_alpha   90.00
_cell.angle_beta   90.00
_cell.angle_gamma   90.00
#
_symmetry.space_group_name_H-M   'P 1'
#
loop_
_entity.id
_entity.type
_entity.pdbx_description
1 polymer ?
#
loop_
_entity_poly.entity_id
_entity_poly.type
_entity_poly.pdbx_seq_one_letter_code
_entity_poly.pdbx_strand_id
1 'polypeptide(L)'
;MSARVTASLGQNRNGSTEHPAVTPAARNRHVGTASGQTGWVRVLLLVNSAASSVTGRRRVVIQKALSADHEVTLAETARRGHATRLARSAASEGIDVVVVLGGDGTLNEAANGLAGTDTALAALPGGSTNVFAQIIGLPDDPIEAAGQLLDALDRGAIARIGLGAVDGRYFLFHCGIGFDAAVVEQVESRGSWKRWAGHPLFIYATVTTWLRRANRRRPPMRVLDASGSTLAEGLFTIVLNANPYTYLGSRSFDLTPGIGLDEPLVAVTFPSLALHRMVPVALRALGEGDVRDMPQTAVHAGLRDLTITAEPPVEYQVDGDHLGAAPRLRIRWASEALRLVLP
;
A
#
# COMPACT_ATOMS: atom_id res chain seq x y z
N MET A 1 44.48 -35.52 -37.08
CA MET A 1 44.60 -34.06 -37.31
C MET A 1 44.25 -33.38 -35.99
N SER A 2 45.09 -32.65 -35.26
CA SER A 2 46.46 -32.16 -35.43
C SER A 2 47.08 -32.04 -34.02
N ALA A 3 48.40 -32.12 -33.96
CA ALA A 3 49.25 -32.21 -32.76
C ALA A 3 49.27 -30.91 -31.94
N ARG A 4 49.60 -30.96 -30.64
CA ARG A 4 50.89 -30.59 -29.99
C ARG A 4 50.54 -30.19 -28.53
N VAL A 5 51.34 -30.23 -27.46
CA VAL A 5 52.78 -30.43 -27.19
C VAL A 5 52.94 -30.54 -25.65
N THR A 6 53.70 -31.55 -25.23
CA THR A 6 54.68 -31.70 -24.12
C THR A 6 54.71 -30.81 -22.85
N ALA A 7 54.94 -31.50 -21.71
CA ALA A 7 55.88 -31.24 -20.58
C ALA A 7 55.71 -29.93 -19.75
N SER A 8 56.03 -29.78 -18.47
CA SER A 8 56.88 -30.47 -17.47
C SER A 8 56.51 -29.94 -16.07
N LEU A 9 56.91 -30.68 -15.03
CA LEU A 9 56.83 -30.38 -13.60
C LEU A 9 57.41 -29.02 -13.17
N GLY A 10 56.90 -28.51 -12.04
CA GLY A 10 57.56 -27.48 -11.22
C GLY A 10 56.93 -27.33 -9.84
N GLN A 11 57.66 -27.74 -8.79
CA GLN A 11 57.32 -27.62 -7.37
C GLN A 11 57.38 -26.17 -6.85
N ASN A 12 56.65 -25.97 -5.74
CA ASN A 12 56.88 -25.06 -4.62
C ASN A 12 57.02 -23.55 -4.87
N ARG A 13 56.19 -22.77 -4.16
CA ARG A 13 56.66 -21.81 -3.15
C ARG A 13 55.51 -21.21 -2.33
N ASN A 14 55.73 -21.18 -1.02
CA ASN A 14 55.04 -20.38 -0.02
C ASN A 14 54.83 -18.95 -0.52
N GLY A 15 53.58 -18.50 -0.49
CA GLY A 15 53.19 -17.11 -0.62
C GLY A 15 52.15 -16.80 0.45
N SER A 16 52.64 -16.43 1.63
CA SER A 16 51.88 -15.76 2.67
C SER A 16 51.33 -14.44 2.11
N THR A 17 50.03 -14.38 1.85
CA THR A 17 49.33 -13.12 1.59
C THR A 17 48.46 -12.80 2.79
N GLU A 18 48.92 -11.77 3.51
CA GLU A 18 48.23 -11.08 4.59
C GLU A 18 46.79 -10.74 4.18
N HIS A 19 45.83 -11.14 5.02
CA HIS A 19 44.49 -10.59 4.99
C HIS A 19 44.51 -9.20 5.62
N PRO A 20 44.15 -8.12 4.91
CA PRO A 20 43.91 -6.85 5.57
C PRO A 20 42.60 -6.97 6.36
N ALA A 21 42.72 -6.88 7.67
CA ALA A 21 41.61 -6.73 8.59
C ALA A 21 40.84 -5.46 8.23
N VAL A 22 39.65 -5.63 7.65
CA VAL A 22 38.67 -4.56 7.47
C VAL A 22 37.97 -4.38 8.81
N THR A 23 38.37 -3.35 9.54
CA THR A 23 37.66 -2.84 10.71
C THR A 23 36.42 -2.07 10.22
N PRO A 24 35.17 -2.46 10.54
CA PRO A 24 34.08 -1.52 10.51
C PRO A 24 34.01 -0.88 11.90
N ALA A 25 34.45 0.38 11.99
CA ALA A 25 34.07 1.26 13.08
C ALA A 25 32.57 1.58 12.92
N ALA A 26 31.71 0.63 13.30
CA ALA A 26 30.30 0.86 13.48
C ALA A 26 30.14 1.76 14.71
N ARG A 27 29.93 3.06 14.47
CA ARG A 27 29.39 3.95 15.50
C ARG A 27 27.95 3.52 15.77
N ASN A 28 27.79 2.60 16.72
CA ASN A 28 26.54 2.34 17.41
C ASN A 28 26.09 3.66 18.06
N ARG A 29 25.15 4.37 17.44
CA ARG A 29 24.29 5.30 18.18
C ARG A 29 23.06 4.51 18.61
N HIS A 30 23.12 4.02 19.84
CA HIS A 30 21.93 3.69 20.60
C HIS A 30 21.03 4.93 20.63
N VAL A 31 19.87 4.86 19.99
CA VAL A 31 18.75 5.76 20.31
C VAL A 31 18.16 5.22 21.61
N GLY A 32 18.69 5.73 22.73
CA GLY A 32 18.15 5.50 24.05
C GLY A 32 16.89 6.33 24.25
N THR A 33 15.89 5.70 24.85
CA THR A 33 14.64 6.30 25.33
C THR A 33 14.88 7.28 26.48
N ALA A 34 14.04 8.34 26.51
CA ALA A 34 13.76 9.27 27.61
C ALA A 34 14.75 10.41 27.90
N SER A 35 14.59 11.52 27.16
CA SER A 35 14.65 12.91 27.68
C SER A 35 14.14 13.88 26.61
N GLY A 36 13.15 14.72 26.94
CA GLY A 36 12.45 15.61 26.01
C GLY A 36 13.31 16.71 25.37
N GLN A 37 14.05 16.36 24.33
CA GLN A 37 14.55 17.29 23.33
C GLN A 37 14.11 16.79 21.96
N THR A 38 13.11 17.47 21.38
CA THR A 38 12.72 17.34 19.98
C THR A 38 13.87 17.82 19.10
N GLY A 39 14.55 16.88 18.45
CA GLY A 39 15.56 17.22 17.46
C GLY A 39 14.89 17.67 16.17
N TRP A 40 15.41 18.73 15.54
CA TRP A 40 15.07 19.07 14.17
C TRP A 40 15.28 17.85 13.27
N VAL A 41 14.25 17.47 12.51
CA VAL A 41 14.32 16.39 11.52
C VAL A 41 14.42 16.96 10.10
N ARG A 42 15.07 16.23 9.21
CA ARG A 42 15.10 16.54 7.79
C ARG A 42 13.86 15.95 7.12
N VAL A 43 13.08 16.83 6.52
CA VAL A 43 11.79 16.51 5.92
C VAL A 43 11.86 16.74 4.41
N LEU A 44 11.43 15.74 3.64
CA LEU A 44 11.01 15.96 2.27
C LEU A 44 9.49 16.12 2.23
N LEU A 45 9.02 17.32 1.90
CA LEU A 45 7.64 17.55 1.52
C LEU A 45 7.46 17.17 0.05
N LEU A 46 6.89 15.99 -0.18
CA LEU A 46 6.59 15.44 -1.50
C LEU A 46 5.15 15.80 -1.89
N VAL A 47 4.97 16.60 -2.95
CA VAL A 47 3.66 17.14 -3.33
C VAL A 47 3.22 16.62 -4.69
N ASN A 48 1.98 16.12 -4.77
CA ASN A 48 1.31 15.92 -6.04
C ASN A 48 0.37 17.10 -6.33
N SER A 49 0.86 18.07 -7.12
CA SER A 49 0.13 19.28 -7.48
C SER A 49 -1.13 19.02 -8.33
N ALA A 50 -1.29 17.81 -8.88
CA ALA A 50 -2.49 17.41 -9.63
C ALA A 50 -3.58 16.78 -8.74
N ALA A 51 -3.32 16.56 -7.45
CA ALA A 51 -4.29 15.96 -6.54
C ALA A 51 -5.41 16.97 -6.17
N SER A 52 -6.65 16.49 -6.07
CA SER A 52 -7.86 17.32 -6.09
C SER A 52 -7.97 18.39 -5.00
N SER A 53 -7.34 18.15 -3.84
CA SER A 53 -7.46 19.00 -2.65
C SER A 53 -6.20 19.85 -2.42
N VAL A 54 -5.17 19.66 -3.25
CA VAL A 54 -3.90 20.39 -3.18
C VAL A 54 -4.04 21.72 -3.92
N THR A 55 -3.86 22.82 -3.18
CA THR A 55 -3.83 24.17 -3.74
C THR A 55 -2.51 24.83 -3.39
N GLY A 56 -2.08 25.80 -4.22
CA GLY A 56 -0.85 26.56 -3.93
C GLY A 56 -0.87 27.22 -2.55
N ARG A 57 -2.03 27.73 -2.12
CA ARG A 57 -2.21 28.31 -0.78
C ARG A 57 -2.00 27.25 0.32
N ARG A 58 -2.66 26.10 0.24
CA ARG A 58 -2.52 25.01 1.23
C ARG A 58 -1.08 24.52 1.29
N ARG A 59 -0.45 24.29 0.13
CA ARG A 59 0.97 23.89 0.04
C ARG A 59 1.88 24.85 0.78
N VAL A 60 1.74 26.17 0.53
CA VAL A 60 2.58 27.19 1.18
C VAL A 60 2.35 27.23 2.68
N VAL A 61 1.10 27.10 3.15
CA VAL A 61 0.80 27.06 4.60
C VAL A 61 1.45 25.85 5.26
N ILE A 62 1.25 24.65 4.69
CA ILE A 62 1.83 23.40 5.22
C ILE A 62 3.36 23.45 5.20
N GLN A 63 3.96 23.90 4.10
CA GLN A 63 5.40 24.04 3.98
C GLN A 63 5.96 24.99 5.05
N LYS A 64 5.33 26.16 5.25
CA LYS A 64 5.75 27.12 6.27
C LYS A 64 5.62 26.56 7.68
N ALA A 65 4.54 25.82 7.97
CA ALA A 65 4.32 25.20 9.26
C ALA A 65 5.40 24.15 9.56
N LEU A 66 5.68 23.24 8.61
CA LEU A 66 6.76 22.25 8.75
C LEU A 66 8.14 22.92 8.88
N SER A 67 8.37 24.02 8.16
CA SER A 67 9.68 24.72 8.17
C SER A 67 9.91 25.54 9.44
N ALA A 68 8.91 25.65 10.34
CA ALA A 68 9.08 26.38 11.59
C ALA A 68 10.06 25.66 12.52
N ASP A 69 10.00 24.33 12.56
CA ASP A 69 10.74 23.50 13.53
C ASP A 69 11.57 22.38 12.87
N HIS A 70 11.56 22.29 11.54
CA HIS A 70 12.25 21.23 10.78
C HIS A 70 12.97 21.76 9.54
N GLU A 71 13.96 21.00 9.06
CA GLU A 71 14.66 21.29 7.79
C GLU A 71 13.83 20.70 6.63
N VAL A 72 13.09 21.55 5.91
CA VAL A 72 12.16 21.11 4.87
C VAL A 72 12.68 21.37 3.47
N THR A 73 12.76 20.31 2.67
CA THR A 73 12.91 20.39 1.21
C THR A 73 11.58 20.07 0.53
N LEU A 74 11.32 20.68 -0.62
CA LEU A 74 10.09 20.46 -1.40
C LEU A 74 10.43 19.74 -2.70
N ALA A 75 9.69 18.69 -3.03
CA ALA A 75 9.70 18.07 -4.35
C ALA A 75 8.29 17.87 -4.88
N GLU A 76 8.06 18.31 -6.12
CA GLU A 76 6.77 18.10 -6.80
C GLU A 76 6.86 16.88 -7.74
N THR A 77 5.82 16.04 -7.71
CA THR A 77 5.71 14.93 -8.65
C THR A 77 5.38 15.46 -10.04
N ALA A 78 5.88 14.78 -11.08
CA ALA A 78 5.72 15.23 -12.47
C ALA A 78 4.86 14.25 -13.29
N ARG A 79 4.81 12.99 -12.85
CA ARG A 79 4.12 11.88 -13.53
C ARG A 79 3.95 10.71 -12.57
N ARG A 80 3.13 9.73 -12.97
CA ARG A 80 3.00 8.43 -12.28
C ARG A 80 4.37 7.74 -12.14
N GLY A 81 4.58 7.13 -10.99
CA GLY A 81 5.83 6.51 -10.55
C GLY A 81 6.93 7.49 -10.14
N HIS A 82 6.69 8.81 -10.17
CA HIS A 82 7.71 9.77 -9.74
C HIS A 82 7.88 9.79 -8.23
N ALA A 83 6.80 9.62 -7.45
CA ALA A 83 6.88 9.68 -6.00
C ALA A 83 7.74 8.53 -5.43
N THR A 84 7.67 7.34 -6.01
CA THR A 84 8.56 6.21 -5.65
C THR A 84 10.03 6.57 -5.79
N ARG A 85 10.41 7.23 -6.89
CA ARG A 85 11.80 7.62 -7.15
C ARG A 85 12.27 8.72 -6.19
N LEU A 86 11.44 9.72 -5.96
CA LEU A 86 11.73 10.82 -5.02
C LEU A 86 11.90 10.28 -3.59
N ALA A 87 10.97 9.45 -3.14
CA ALA A 87 11.02 8.87 -1.80
C ALA A 87 12.25 7.95 -1.61
N ARG A 88 12.59 7.15 -2.63
CA ARG A 88 13.82 6.33 -2.60
C ARG A 88 15.10 7.18 -2.57
N SER A 89 15.13 8.29 -3.32
CA SER A 89 16.25 9.24 -3.28
C SER A 89 16.39 9.84 -1.90
N ALA A 90 15.28 10.31 -1.31
CA ALA A 90 15.22 10.85 0.04
C ALA A 90 15.80 9.87 1.07
N ALA A 91 15.41 8.59 0.99
CA ALA A 91 15.98 7.56 1.86
C ALA A 91 17.49 7.37 1.67
N SER A 92 17.99 7.40 0.44
CA SER A 92 19.43 7.30 0.16
C SER A 92 20.23 8.53 0.61
N GLU A 93 19.61 9.71 0.62
CA GLU A 93 20.16 10.97 1.11
C GLU A 93 20.06 11.11 2.64
N GLY A 94 19.44 10.11 3.28
CA GLY A 94 19.24 10.03 4.72
C GLY A 94 18.17 10.98 5.24
N ILE A 95 17.22 11.44 4.42
CA ILE A 95 16.06 12.20 4.91
C ILE A 95 15.35 11.39 6.00
N ASP A 96 14.96 12.06 7.09
CA ASP A 96 14.39 11.39 8.25
C ASP A 96 12.91 11.06 8.01
N VAL A 97 12.17 12.00 7.39
CA VAL A 97 10.73 11.85 7.10
C VAL A 97 10.38 12.33 5.69
N VAL A 98 9.62 11.53 4.94
CA VAL A 98 8.95 11.97 3.71
C VAL A 98 7.48 12.23 4.02
N VAL A 99 7.09 13.50 4.01
CA VAL A 99 5.70 13.95 4.14
C VAL A 99 5.07 14.01 2.76
N VAL A 100 4.04 13.21 2.51
CA VAL A 100 3.33 13.17 1.22
C VAL A 100 2.05 13.98 1.31
N LEU A 101 1.98 15.08 0.58
CA LEU A 101 0.75 15.83 0.33
C LEU A 101 0.17 15.40 -1.03
N GLY A 102 -0.77 14.45 -1.01
CA GLY A 102 -1.32 13.82 -2.21
C GLY A 102 -2.47 12.86 -1.92
N GLY A 103 -2.94 12.16 -2.94
CA GLY A 103 -3.93 11.09 -2.78
C GLY A 103 -3.30 9.72 -2.47
N ASP A 104 -4.15 8.71 -2.24
CA ASP A 104 -3.75 7.35 -1.88
C ASP A 104 -2.71 6.75 -2.84
N GLY A 105 -2.85 6.92 -4.15
CA GLY A 105 -1.85 6.44 -5.13
C GLY A 105 -0.48 7.10 -5.00
N THR A 106 -0.42 8.40 -4.68
CA THR A 106 0.88 9.10 -4.44
C THR A 106 1.52 8.59 -3.15
N LEU A 107 0.71 8.33 -2.13
CA LEU A 107 1.17 7.76 -0.88
C LEU A 107 1.67 6.32 -1.05
N ASN A 108 0.95 5.49 -1.80
CA ASN A 108 1.38 4.13 -2.17
C ASN A 108 2.70 4.12 -2.94
N GLU A 109 2.86 5.03 -3.90
CA GLU A 109 4.12 5.19 -4.63
C GLU A 109 5.29 5.52 -3.68
N ALA A 110 5.10 6.47 -2.76
CA ALA A 110 6.11 6.82 -1.76
C ALA A 110 6.41 5.67 -0.81
N ALA A 111 5.39 4.97 -0.31
CA ALA A 111 5.53 3.78 0.53
C ALA A 111 6.38 2.69 -0.16
N ASN A 112 6.14 2.42 -1.44
CA ASN A 112 6.97 1.49 -2.24
C ASN A 112 8.43 1.98 -2.44
N GLY A 113 8.67 3.29 -2.34
CA GLY A 113 10.01 3.87 -2.37
C GLY A 113 10.76 3.72 -1.04
N LEU A 114 10.02 3.68 0.08
CA LEU A 114 10.55 3.71 1.45
C LEU A 114 10.50 2.35 2.17
N ALA A 115 9.76 1.38 1.63
CA ALA A 115 9.67 0.05 2.24
C ALA A 115 11.07 -0.57 2.42
N GLY A 116 11.35 -1.05 3.63
CA GLY A 116 12.64 -1.61 4.04
C GLY A 116 13.72 -0.57 4.39
N THR A 117 13.41 0.73 4.38
CA THR A 117 14.34 1.80 4.75
C THR A 117 14.09 2.31 6.18
N ASP A 118 14.97 3.20 6.66
CA ASP A 118 14.81 3.87 7.96
C ASP A 118 14.16 5.27 7.87
N THR A 119 13.84 5.72 6.66
CA THR A 119 13.09 6.97 6.44
C THR A 119 11.61 6.73 6.69
N ALA A 120 11.01 7.55 7.55
CA ALA A 120 9.58 7.44 7.87
C ALA A 120 8.71 8.06 6.77
N LEU A 121 7.54 7.46 6.55
CA LEU A 121 6.47 8.04 5.75
C LEU A 121 5.54 8.83 6.66
N ALA A 122 5.06 9.97 6.19
CA ALA A 122 3.97 10.73 6.79
C ALA A 122 2.94 11.09 5.71
N ALA A 123 1.65 10.96 6.05
CA ALA A 123 0.56 11.24 5.11
C ALA A 123 -0.07 12.60 5.41
N LEU A 124 -0.40 13.35 4.36
CA LEU A 124 -1.32 14.48 4.40
C LEU A 124 -2.35 14.32 3.28
N PRO A 125 -3.65 14.47 3.56
CA PRO A 125 -4.69 14.29 2.57
C PRO A 125 -4.52 15.33 1.45
N GLY A 126 -4.59 14.87 0.21
CA GLY A 126 -4.51 15.72 -0.98
C GLY A 126 -5.39 15.22 -2.12
N GLY A 127 -5.88 13.98 -2.03
CA GLY A 127 -6.80 13.35 -2.97
C GLY A 127 -8.26 13.51 -2.59
N SER A 128 -9.12 12.75 -3.27
CA SER A 128 -10.57 12.79 -3.10
C SER A 128 -11.10 11.87 -2.01
N THR A 129 -10.43 10.73 -1.76
CA THR A 129 -10.88 9.73 -0.77
C THR A 129 -9.94 9.64 0.43
N ASN A 130 -8.61 9.68 0.22
CA ASN A 130 -7.60 9.67 1.28
C ASN A 130 -7.82 8.54 2.31
N VAL A 131 -8.14 7.34 1.82
CA VAL A 131 -8.53 6.18 2.65
C VAL A 131 -7.48 5.92 3.72
N PHE A 132 -6.20 5.92 3.35
CA PHE A 132 -5.15 5.60 4.31
C PHE A 132 -4.97 6.69 5.38
N ALA A 133 -5.13 7.96 5.03
CA ALA A 133 -5.06 9.05 6.02
C ALA A 133 -6.17 8.90 7.06
N GLN A 134 -7.38 8.54 6.62
CA GLN A 134 -8.51 8.29 7.53
C GLN A 134 -8.32 7.01 8.37
N ILE A 135 -7.74 5.94 7.80
CA ILE A 135 -7.40 4.71 8.54
C ILE A 135 -6.49 5.01 9.73
N ILE A 136 -5.52 5.91 9.55
CA ILE A 136 -4.58 6.28 10.62
C ILE A 136 -5.12 7.39 11.53
N GLY A 137 -6.36 7.84 11.33
CA GLY A 137 -7.04 8.80 12.20
C GLY A 137 -6.80 10.27 11.85
N LEU A 138 -6.20 10.59 10.70
CA LEU A 138 -6.06 11.98 10.26
C LEU A 138 -7.39 12.55 9.76
N PRO A 139 -7.66 13.84 9.99
CA PRO A 139 -8.80 14.54 9.41
C PRO A 139 -8.63 14.70 7.89
N ASP A 140 -9.75 14.88 7.18
CA ASP A 140 -9.75 15.07 5.72
C ASP A 140 -9.21 16.44 5.28
N ASP A 141 -9.28 17.47 6.15
CA ASP A 141 -8.72 18.78 5.81
C ASP A 141 -7.18 18.76 5.92
N PRO A 142 -6.44 19.14 4.85
CA PRO A 142 -4.98 19.06 4.84
C PRO A 142 -4.28 19.96 5.85
N ILE A 143 -4.91 21.06 6.30
CA ILE A 143 -4.33 21.97 7.29
C ILE A 143 -4.50 21.40 8.68
N GLU A 144 -5.68 20.88 9.01
CA GLU A 144 -5.93 20.19 10.28
C GLU A 144 -5.01 18.96 10.41
N ALA A 145 -4.87 18.17 9.35
CA ALA A 145 -3.99 17.02 9.32
C ALA A 145 -2.51 17.40 9.49
N ALA A 146 -2.09 18.55 8.94
CA ALA A 146 -0.74 19.06 9.12
C ALA A 146 -0.46 19.46 10.58
N GLY A 147 -1.46 19.99 11.29
CA GLY A 147 -1.36 20.25 12.73
C GLY A 147 -1.11 18.97 13.53
N GLN A 148 -1.93 17.94 13.32
CA GLN A 148 -1.75 16.65 13.99
C GLN A 148 -0.42 15.98 13.63
N LEU A 149 0.02 16.09 12.37
CA LEU A 149 1.31 15.58 11.93
C LEU A 149 2.47 16.26 12.66
N LEU A 150 2.43 17.59 12.85
CA LEU A 150 3.44 18.31 13.60
C LEU A 150 3.50 17.82 15.06
N ASP A 151 2.33 17.71 15.70
CA ASP A 151 2.25 17.18 17.08
C ASP A 151 2.82 15.75 17.17
N ALA A 152 2.60 14.92 16.15
CA ALA A 152 3.15 13.56 16.08
C ALA A 152 4.66 13.54 15.89
N LEU A 153 5.20 14.42 15.05
CA LEU A 153 6.64 14.57 14.85
C LEU A 153 7.32 15.03 16.14
N ASP A 154 6.73 15.98 16.86
CA ASP A 154 7.23 16.48 18.14
C ASP A 154 7.24 15.38 19.23
N ARG A 155 6.25 14.48 19.22
CA ARG A 155 6.25 13.33 20.13
C ARG A 155 7.15 12.18 19.69
N GLY A 156 7.73 12.25 18.48
CA GLY A 156 8.46 11.15 17.88
C GLY A 156 7.58 9.92 17.64
N ALA A 157 6.30 10.12 17.32
CA ALA A 157 5.29 9.08 17.14
C ALA A 157 5.50 8.31 15.82
N ILE A 158 6.59 7.54 15.76
CA ILE A 158 6.98 6.74 14.60
C ILE A 158 6.95 5.27 14.98
N ALA A 159 6.17 4.48 14.26
CA ALA A 159 6.09 3.02 14.43
C ALA A 159 6.51 2.31 13.14
N ARG A 160 7.03 1.08 13.26
CA ARG A 160 7.11 0.17 12.12
C ARG A 160 5.74 -0.50 11.94
N ILE A 161 5.28 -0.56 10.69
CA ILE A 161 4.02 -1.19 10.32
C ILE A 161 4.25 -2.30 9.29
N GLY A 162 3.33 -3.25 9.24
CA GLY A 162 3.26 -4.26 8.19
C GLY A 162 2.65 -3.71 6.90
N LEU A 163 3.09 -4.28 5.77
CA LEU A 163 2.52 -4.01 4.45
C LEU A 163 2.09 -5.32 3.79
N GLY A 164 1.00 -5.25 3.03
CA GLY A 164 0.69 -6.28 2.05
C GLY A 164 1.55 -6.10 0.80
N ALA A 165 1.91 -7.18 0.12
CA ALA A 165 2.64 -7.15 -1.13
C ALA A 165 2.06 -8.14 -2.12
N VAL A 166 1.71 -7.68 -3.33
CA VAL A 166 1.29 -8.53 -4.45
C VAL A 166 2.36 -8.49 -5.54
N ASP A 167 2.94 -9.66 -5.86
CA ASP A 167 4.00 -9.81 -6.86
C ASP A 167 5.14 -8.76 -6.75
N GLY A 168 5.49 -8.41 -5.50
CA GLY A 168 6.56 -7.46 -5.18
C GLY A 168 6.14 -5.99 -5.10
N ARG A 169 4.89 -5.63 -5.40
CA ARG A 169 4.34 -4.29 -5.16
C ARG A 169 3.60 -4.23 -3.84
N TYR A 170 3.96 -3.28 -2.98
CA TYR A 170 3.31 -3.08 -1.70
C TYR A 170 1.97 -2.35 -1.83
N PHE A 171 1.04 -2.68 -0.93
CA PHE A 171 -0.22 -2.00 -0.69
C PHE A 171 -0.36 -1.66 0.79
N LEU A 172 -0.90 -0.47 1.06
CA LEU A 172 -1.05 0.11 2.39
C LEU A 172 -2.32 -0.39 3.07
N PHE A 173 -3.42 -0.52 2.33
CA PHE A 173 -4.71 -0.87 2.93
C PHE A 173 -5.41 -2.04 2.24
N HIS A 174 -5.43 -2.13 0.90
CA HIS A 174 -5.99 -3.33 0.28
C HIS A 174 -5.51 -3.65 -1.15
N CYS A 175 -5.68 -4.92 -1.52
CA CYS A 175 -5.62 -5.40 -2.89
C CYS A 175 -6.98 -6.04 -3.26
N GLY A 176 -7.60 -5.57 -4.33
CA GLY A 176 -8.86 -6.08 -4.85
C GLY A 176 -8.66 -6.91 -6.10
N ILE A 177 -9.31 -8.08 -6.19
CA ILE A 177 -9.15 -9.03 -7.30
C ILE A 177 -10.52 -9.40 -7.86
N GLY A 178 -10.66 -9.38 -9.18
CA GLY A 178 -11.90 -9.73 -9.90
C GLY A 178 -12.84 -8.53 -10.05
N PHE A 179 -14.06 -8.66 -9.54
CA PHE A 179 -15.11 -7.64 -9.70
C PHE A 179 -14.62 -6.23 -9.37
N ASP A 180 -13.89 -6.06 -8.27
CA ASP A 180 -13.47 -4.75 -7.80
C ASP A 180 -12.45 -4.07 -8.70
N ALA A 181 -11.43 -4.80 -9.16
CA ALA A 181 -10.48 -4.24 -10.13
C ALA A 181 -11.14 -3.83 -11.44
N ALA A 182 -12.19 -4.55 -11.87
CA ALA A 182 -12.99 -4.18 -13.03
C ALA A 182 -13.90 -2.96 -12.77
N VAL A 183 -14.32 -2.71 -11.51
CA VAL A 183 -14.96 -1.45 -11.11
C VAL A 183 -13.97 -0.30 -11.27
N VAL A 184 -12.77 -0.43 -10.70
CA VAL A 184 -11.73 0.60 -10.71
C VAL A 184 -11.34 0.98 -12.15
N GLU A 185 -11.04 0.00 -12.99
CA GLU A 185 -10.73 0.20 -14.42
C GLU A 185 -11.82 1.02 -15.14
N GLN A 186 -13.08 0.70 -14.85
CA GLN A 186 -14.21 1.36 -15.49
C GLN A 186 -14.38 2.82 -15.03
N VAL A 187 -14.07 3.11 -13.76
CA VAL A 187 -14.09 4.48 -13.21
C VAL A 187 -12.94 5.30 -13.79
N GLU A 188 -11.75 4.73 -13.92
CA GLU A 188 -10.57 5.40 -14.49
C GLU A 188 -10.75 5.70 -15.99
N SER A 189 -11.24 4.73 -16.76
CA SER A 189 -11.41 4.84 -18.23
C SER A 189 -12.51 5.84 -18.65
N ARG A 190 -13.39 6.25 -17.74
CA ARG A 190 -14.53 7.15 -18.04
C ARG A 190 -14.52 8.42 -17.18
N GLY A 191 -13.41 9.17 -17.26
CA GLY A 191 -13.15 10.39 -16.48
C GLY A 191 -14.24 11.47 -16.51
N SER A 192 -15.13 11.50 -17.51
CA SER A 192 -16.27 12.44 -17.63
C SER A 192 -17.52 12.02 -16.84
N TRP A 193 -17.58 10.80 -16.30
CA TRP A 193 -18.74 10.27 -15.57
C TRP A 193 -18.52 10.16 -14.07
N LYS A 194 -17.45 10.77 -13.53
CA LYS A 194 -17.18 10.84 -12.08
C LYS A 194 -18.41 11.25 -11.25
N ARG A 195 -19.31 12.07 -11.81
CA ARG A 195 -20.55 12.50 -11.16
C ARG A 195 -21.62 11.40 -10.99
N TRP A 196 -21.57 10.34 -11.81
CA TRP A 196 -22.47 9.18 -11.74
C TRP A 196 -21.74 7.90 -11.29
N ALA A 197 -20.41 7.90 -11.33
CA ALA A 197 -19.55 6.85 -10.81
C ALA A 197 -19.71 6.65 -9.30
N GLY A 198 -20.20 7.64 -8.56
CA GLY A 198 -20.56 7.47 -7.14
C GLY A 198 -21.86 6.69 -6.89
N HIS A 199 -22.66 6.36 -7.92
CA HIS A 199 -23.93 5.67 -7.75
C HIS A 199 -23.74 4.14 -7.72
N PRO A 200 -23.99 3.46 -6.59
CA PRO A 200 -23.66 2.04 -6.42
C PRO A 200 -24.34 1.12 -7.45
N LEU A 201 -25.58 1.44 -7.84
CA LEU A 201 -26.31 0.68 -8.86
C LEU A 201 -25.73 0.88 -10.26
N PHE A 202 -25.11 2.02 -10.56
CA PHE A 202 -24.50 2.27 -11.87
C PHE A 202 -23.18 1.51 -12.02
N ILE A 203 -22.34 1.55 -10.98
CA ILE A 203 -21.13 0.70 -10.88
C ILE A 203 -21.54 -0.77 -11.03
N TYR A 204 -22.51 -1.20 -10.22
CA TYR A 204 -22.99 -2.58 -10.23
C TYR A 204 -23.54 -2.99 -11.60
N ALA A 205 -24.44 -2.20 -12.20
CA ALA A 205 -25.03 -2.53 -13.50
C ALA A 205 -23.96 -2.60 -14.60
N THR A 206 -22.97 -1.71 -14.56
CA THR A 206 -21.89 -1.67 -15.53
C THR A 206 -20.99 -2.90 -15.42
N VAL A 207 -20.55 -3.25 -14.21
CA VAL A 207 -19.67 -4.39 -14.01
C VAL A 207 -20.41 -5.71 -14.17
N THR A 208 -21.67 -5.82 -13.73
CA THR A 208 -22.47 -7.02 -14.00
C THR A 208 -22.79 -7.20 -15.47
N THR A 209 -22.95 -6.13 -16.24
CA THR A 209 -23.12 -6.22 -17.70
C THR A 209 -21.81 -6.68 -18.37
N TRP A 210 -20.66 -6.16 -17.95
CA TRP A 210 -19.34 -6.62 -18.41
C TRP A 210 -19.15 -8.12 -18.12
N LEU A 211 -19.43 -8.54 -16.89
CA LEU A 211 -19.30 -9.93 -16.48
C LEU A 211 -20.34 -10.86 -17.13
N ARG A 212 -21.52 -10.37 -17.49
CA ARG A 212 -22.53 -11.12 -18.25
C ARG A 212 -22.11 -11.29 -19.72
N ARG A 213 -21.48 -10.29 -20.32
CA ARG A 213 -20.95 -10.34 -21.70
C ARG A 213 -19.74 -11.26 -21.83
N ALA A 214 -18.94 -11.43 -20.77
CA ALA A 214 -17.75 -12.27 -20.75
C ALA A 214 -18.00 -13.80 -20.76
N ASN A 215 -19.26 -14.27 -20.90
CA ASN A 215 -19.63 -15.69 -21.04
C ASN A 215 -19.05 -16.60 -19.92
N ARG A 216 -19.69 -16.56 -18.74
CA ARG A 216 -19.32 -17.24 -17.48
C ARG A 216 -19.63 -18.76 -17.46
N ARG A 217 -18.77 -19.56 -18.10
CA ARG A 217 -18.55 -21.00 -17.74
C ARG A 217 -17.15 -21.23 -17.15
N ARG A 218 -16.56 -20.20 -16.56
CA ARG A 218 -15.17 -20.20 -16.08
C ARG A 218 -15.16 -20.44 -14.57
N PRO A 219 -14.30 -21.31 -14.04
CA PRO A 219 -14.26 -21.57 -12.61
C PRO A 219 -13.95 -20.27 -11.84
N PRO A 220 -14.48 -20.13 -10.62
CA PRO A 220 -14.11 -19.04 -9.73
C PRO A 220 -12.58 -18.94 -9.56
N MET A 221 -12.07 -17.74 -9.26
CA MET A 221 -10.71 -17.63 -8.78
C MET A 221 -10.58 -18.47 -7.51
N ARG A 222 -9.45 -19.16 -7.37
CA ARG A 222 -9.11 -19.94 -6.18
C ARG A 222 -8.14 -19.14 -5.33
N VAL A 223 -8.46 -19.01 -4.06
CA VAL A 223 -7.57 -18.47 -3.03
C VAL A 223 -6.92 -19.64 -2.34
N LEU A 224 -5.61 -19.71 -2.40
CA LEU A 224 -4.79 -20.80 -1.88
C LEU A 224 -3.94 -20.29 -0.73
N ASP A 225 -3.74 -21.12 0.29
CA ASP A 225 -2.77 -20.84 1.35
C ASP A 225 -1.32 -21.11 0.89
N ALA A 226 -0.37 -20.93 1.81
CA ALA A 226 1.05 -21.20 1.59
C ALA A 226 1.36 -22.67 1.22
N SER A 227 0.53 -23.62 1.65
CA SER A 227 0.66 -25.05 1.33
C SER A 227 0.12 -25.41 -0.06
N GLY A 228 -0.64 -24.50 -0.68
CA GLY A 228 -1.36 -24.73 -1.92
C GLY A 228 -2.78 -25.29 -1.73
N SER A 229 -3.25 -25.39 -0.48
CA SER A 229 -4.61 -25.82 -0.17
C SER A 229 -5.60 -24.70 -0.47
N THR A 230 -6.78 -25.04 -1.02
CA THR A 230 -7.82 -24.06 -1.30
C THR A 230 -8.42 -23.54 0.00
N LEU A 231 -8.27 -22.25 0.25
CA LEU A 231 -8.97 -21.51 1.31
C LEU A 231 -10.40 -21.20 0.89
N ALA A 232 -10.56 -20.62 -0.30
CA ALA A 232 -11.85 -20.21 -0.82
C ALA A 232 -11.87 -20.22 -2.36
N GLU A 233 -13.08 -20.24 -2.92
CA GLU A 233 -13.32 -20.01 -4.34
C GLU A 233 -14.35 -18.89 -4.50
N GLY A 234 -14.08 -17.92 -5.38
CA GLY A 234 -15.05 -16.86 -5.64
C GLY A 234 -14.87 -16.08 -6.93
N LEU A 235 -15.73 -15.07 -7.11
CA LEU A 235 -15.69 -14.16 -8.27
C LEU A 235 -15.04 -12.82 -7.92
N PHE A 236 -14.80 -12.59 -6.63
CA PHE A 236 -14.29 -11.36 -6.09
C PHE A 236 -13.60 -11.65 -4.75
N THR A 237 -12.38 -11.17 -4.59
CA THR A 237 -11.63 -11.27 -3.34
C THR A 237 -11.00 -9.91 -3.01
N ILE A 238 -11.10 -9.50 -1.76
CA ILE A 238 -10.40 -8.35 -1.21
C ILE A 238 -9.39 -8.88 -0.19
N VAL A 239 -8.14 -8.51 -0.34
CA VAL A 239 -7.10 -8.79 0.64
C VAL A 239 -6.78 -7.49 1.38
N LEU A 240 -7.10 -7.45 2.66
CA LEU A 240 -6.97 -6.29 3.54
C LEU A 240 -5.64 -6.35 4.29
N ASN A 241 -4.89 -5.25 4.25
CA ASN A 241 -3.79 -4.95 5.18
C ASN A 241 -4.25 -4.03 6.33
N ALA A 242 -5.32 -3.27 6.10
CA ALA A 242 -5.96 -2.42 7.09
C ALA A 242 -7.46 -2.35 6.81
N ASN A 243 -8.22 -1.91 7.82
CA ASN A 243 -9.66 -1.67 7.72
C ASN A 243 -9.95 -0.21 8.15
N PRO A 244 -10.94 0.49 7.56
CA PRO A 244 -11.95 0.02 6.59
C PRO A 244 -11.44 -0.31 5.19
N TYR A 245 -12.28 -1.01 4.43
CA TYR A 245 -12.04 -1.27 3.01
C TYR A 245 -11.98 0.03 2.20
N THR A 246 -12.92 0.93 2.46
CA THR A 246 -13.03 2.26 1.84
C THR A 246 -13.99 3.16 2.63
N TYR A 247 -14.22 4.38 2.15
CA TYR A 247 -15.17 5.33 2.72
C TYR A 247 -16.20 5.78 1.67
N LEU A 248 -17.48 5.85 2.07
CA LEU A 248 -18.57 6.43 1.29
C LEU A 248 -19.00 7.75 1.94
N GLY A 249 -18.38 8.85 1.50
CA GLY A 249 -18.48 10.12 2.21
C GLY A 249 -17.79 10.01 3.57
N SER A 250 -18.47 10.37 4.66
CA SER A 250 -17.94 10.26 6.02
C SER A 250 -18.18 8.90 6.69
N ARG A 251 -18.78 7.94 5.97
CA ARG A 251 -19.06 6.60 6.51
C ARG A 251 -18.00 5.61 6.06
N SER A 252 -17.41 4.89 7.00
CA SER A 252 -16.55 3.75 6.73
C SER A 252 -17.36 2.60 6.13
N PHE A 253 -16.71 1.85 5.25
CA PHE A 253 -17.20 0.57 4.75
C PHE A 253 -16.31 -0.52 5.35
N ASP A 254 -16.72 -1.02 6.50
CA ASP A 254 -15.96 -1.96 7.32
C ASP A 254 -16.29 -3.38 6.94
N LEU A 255 -15.32 -4.12 6.41
CA LEU A 255 -15.55 -5.55 6.12
C LEU A 255 -15.24 -6.39 7.33
N THR A 256 -14.14 -6.08 8.00
CA THR A 256 -13.64 -6.87 9.12
C THR A 256 -13.03 -5.91 10.14
N PRO A 257 -13.86 -5.33 11.01
CA PRO A 257 -13.40 -4.44 12.07
C PRO A 257 -12.28 -5.09 12.89
N GLY A 258 -11.35 -4.25 13.33
CA GLY A 258 -10.24 -4.64 14.20
C GLY A 258 -8.95 -5.08 13.52
N ILE A 259 -8.85 -5.04 12.18
CA ILE A 259 -7.55 -5.25 11.51
C ILE A 259 -6.65 -4.04 11.77
N GLY A 260 -5.55 -4.27 12.48
CA GLY A 260 -4.49 -3.28 12.69
C GLY A 260 -3.40 -3.30 11.62
N LEU A 261 -2.60 -2.23 11.55
CA LEU A 261 -1.47 -2.10 10.61
C LEU A 261 -0.28 -3.03 10.91
N ASP A 262 -0.28 -3.72 12.05
CA ASP A 262 0.77 -4.67 12.45
C ASP A 262 0.25 -6.12 12.53
N GLU A 263 -0.89 -6.38 11.91
CA GLU A 263 -1.48 -7.72 11.84
C GLU A 263 -1.33 -8.31 10.44
N PRO A 264 -1.20 -9.65 10.30
CA PRO A 264 -1.21 -10.30 9.00
C PRO A 264 -2.53 -10.09 8.25
N LEU A 265 -2.48 -10.35 6.94
CA LEU A 265 -3.56 -10.02 6.02
C LEU A 265 -4.85 -10.79 6.31
N VAL A 266 -5.97 -10.20 5.88
CA VAL A 266 -7.28 -10.85 5.86
C VAL A 266 -7.81 -10.89 4.43
N ALA A 267 -8.18 -12.08 3.96
CA ALA A 267 -8.83 -12.26 2.67
C ALA A 267 -10.34 -12.44 2.86
N VAL A 268 -11.13 -11.57 2.22
CA VAL A 268 -12.60 -11.66 2.14
C VAL A 268 -12.97 -12.05 0.72
N THR A 269 -13.49 -13.27 0.55
CA THR A 269 -13.84 -13.83 -0.76
C THR A 269 -15.35 -13.94 -0.91
N PHE A 270 -15.86 -13.52 -2.05
CA PHE A 270 -17.27 -13.51 -2.41
C PHE A 270 -17.54 -14.59 -3.48
N PRO A 271 -18.25 -15.69 -3.13
CA PRO A 271 -18.57 -16.75 -4.08
C PRO A 271 -19.53 -16.31 -5.19
N SER A 272 -20.28 -15.23 -4.98
CA SER A 272 -21.32 -14.76 -5.89
C SER A 272 -21.46 -13.25 -5.87
N LEU A 273 -21.76 -12.69 -7.04
CA LEU A 273 -22.02 -11.26 -7.26
C LEU A 273 -23.50 -10.95 -7.42
N ALA A 274 -24.40 -11.88 -7.06
CA ALA A 274 -25.83 -11.63 -7.14
C ALA A 274 -26.26 -10.57 -6.11
N LEU A 275 -27.09 -9.60 -6.51
CA LEU A 275 -27.54 -8.50 -5.64
C LEU A 275 -28.06 -8.97 -4.29
N HIS A 276 -28.89 -10.02 -4.25
CA HIS A 276 -29.45 -10.53 -3.00
C HIS A 276 -28.40 -11.11 -2.04
N ARG A 277 -27.18 -11.39 -2.50
CA ARG A 277 -26.03 -11.78 -1.68
C ARG A 277 -25.11 -10.60 -1.34
N MET A 278 -24.95 -9.65 -2.27
CA MET A 278 -24.11 -8.47 -2.06
C MET A 278 -24.75 -7.43 -1.13
N VAL A 279 -26.06 -7.22 -1.24
CA VAL A 279 -26.78 -6.20 -0.46
C VAL A 279 -26.69 -6.43 1.05
N PRO A 280 -26.90 -7.65 1.59
CA PRO A 280 -26.71 -7.90 3.01
C PRO A 280 -25.29 -7.57 3.50
N VAL A 281 -24.26 -7.93 2.72
CA VAL A 281 -22.87 -7.65 3.09
C VAL A 281 -22.60 -6.14 3.11
N ALA A 282 -23.09 -5.41 2.09
CA ALA A 282 -22.95 -3.95 2.05
C ALA A 282 -23.68 -3.25 3.20
N LEU A 283 -24.88 -3.72 3.57
CA LEU A 283 -25.61 -3.18 4.72
C LEU A 283 -24.90 -3.47 6.05
N ARG A 284 -24.30 -4.66 6.18
CA ARG A 284 -23.48 -5.02 7.35
C ARG A 284 -22.25 -4.12 7.44
N ALA A 285 -21.53 -3.96 6.33
CA ALA A 285 -20.30 -3.18 6.25
C ALA A 285 -20.48 -1.67 6.42
N LEU A 286 -21.67 -1.13 6.11
CA LEU A 286 -22.01 0.28 6.34
C LEU A 286 -22.50 0.58 7.77
N GLY A 287 -22.72 -0.46 8.57
CA GLY A 287 -23.04 -0.35 10.00
C GLY A 287 -21.82 -0.71 10.85
N GLU A 288 -22.06 -1.16 12.08
CA GLU A 288 -21.01 -1.63 12.99
C GLU A 288 -20.62 -3.10 12.73
N GLY A 289 -20.74 -3.56 11.48
CA GLY A 289 -20.80 -4.98 11.18
C GLY A 289 -19.48 -5.59 10.71
N ASP A 290 -19.12 -6.72 11.31
CA ASP A 290 -18.14 -7.67 10.77
C ASP A 290 -18.81 -8.65 9.80
N VAL A 291 -18.19 -8.89 8.64
CA VAL A 291 -18.66 -9.84 7.62
C VAL A 291 -18.11 -11.27 7.81
N ARG A 292 -17.20 -11.49 8.79
CA ARG A 292 -16.63 -12.83 9.09
C ARG A 292 -17.69 -13.93 9.26
N ASP A 293 -18.82 -13.61 9.89
CA ASP A 293 -19.87 -14.58 10.19
C ASP A 293 -20.97 -14.67 9.11
N MET A 294 -20.79 -13.99 7.97
CA MET A 294 -21.80 -13.96 6.92
C MET A 294 -21.67 -15.14 5.96
N PRO A 295 -22.74 -15.91 5.68
CA PRO A 295 -22.69 -17.03 4.73
C PRO A 295 -22.43 -16.60 3.27
N GLN A 296 -22.51 -15.30 2.98
CA GLN A 296 -22.24 -14.72 1.67
C GLN A 296 -20.73 -14.54 1.39
N THR A 297 -19.88 -14.68 2.40
CA THR A 297 -18.43 -14.44 2.32
C THR A 297 -17.65 -15.59 2.94
N ALA A 298 -16.47 -15.88 2.38
CA ALA A 298 -15.46 -16.69 3.03
C ALA A 298 -14.35 -15.76 3.51
N VAL A 299 -14.14 -15.69 4.83
CA VAL A 299 -13.14 -14.81 5.44
C VAL A 299 -12.03 -15.63 6.07
N HIS A 300 -10.79 -15.32 5.70
CA HIS A 300 -9.59 -15.96 6.25
C HIS A 300 -8.64 -14.88 6.77
N ALA A 301 -8.40 -14.88 8.08
CA ALA A 301 -7.51 -13.93 8.75
C ALA A 301 -6.16 -14.56 9.11
N GLY A 302 -5.17 -13.72 9.46
CA GLY A 302 -3.85 -14.21 9.87
C GLY A 302 -2.98 -14.68 8.70
N LEU A 303 -3.27 -14.23 7.48
CA LEU A 303 -2.60 -14.70 6.26
C LEU A 303 -1.26 -13.98 6.06
N ARG A 304 -0.17 -14.73 6.13
CA ARG A 304 1.19 -14.24 5.83
C ARG A 304 1.62 -14.47 4.38
N ASP A 305 1.08 -15.51 3.75
CA ASP A 305 1.28 -15.84 2.34
C ASP A 305 0.00 -16.48 1.82
N LEU A 306 -0.46 -16.02 0.66
CA LEU A 306 -1.55 -16.62 -0.10
C LEU A 306 -1.26 -16.47 -1.60
N THR A 307 -1.86 -17.36 -2.39
CA THR A 307 -1.85 -17.26 -3.85
C THR A 307 -3.27 -17.18 -4.35
N ILE A 308 -3.54 -16.27 -5.29
CA ILE A 308 -4.78 -16.28 -6.06
C ILE A 308 -4.47 -16.84 -7.46
N THR A 309 -5.25 -17.81 -7.92
CA THR A 309 -5.15 -18.36 -9.28
C THR A 309 -6.49 -18.27 -9.98
N ALA A 310 -6.49 -17.89 -11.26
CA ALA A 310 -7.69 -17.82 -12.08
C ALA A 310 -7.38 -18.22 -13.53
N GLU A 311 -8.29 -18.97 -14.14
CA GLU A 311 -8.27 -19.24 -15.57
C GLU A 311 -9.67 -18.93 -16.15
N PRO A 312 -9.81 -17.83 -16.91
CA PRO A 312 -8.78 -16.93 -17.45
C PRO A 312 -8.14 -16.05 -16.39
N PRO A 313 -7.06 -15.33 -16.74
CA PRO A 313 -6.52 -14.24 -15.93
C PRO A 313 -7.60 -13.31 -15.38
N VAL A 314 -7.39 -12.88 -14.14
CA VAL A 314 -8.31 -12.01 -13.41
C VAL A 314 -7.66 -10.64 -13.21
N GLU A 315 -8.46 -9.59 -13.39
CA GLU A 315 -8.05 -8.20 -13.12
C GLU A 315 -7.77 -8.00 -11.63
N TYR A 316 -6.78 -7.18 -11.30
CA TYR A 316 -6.49 -6.79 -9.92
C TYR A 316 -6.13 -5.31 -9.78
N GLN A 317 -6.32 -4.77 -8.58
CA GLN A 317 -5.99 -3.41 -8.20
C GLN A 317 -5.29 -3.38 -6.84
N VAL A 318 -4.50 -2.34 -6.60
CA VAL A 318 -3.76 -2.10 -5.35
C VAL A 318 -4.05 -0.67 -4.90
N ASP A 319 -4.59 -0.50 -3.68
CA ASP A 319 -4.90 0.81 -3.09
C ASP A 319 -5.67 1.77 -4.03
N GLY A 320 -6.52 1.23 -4.89
CA GLY A 320 -7.30 1.97 -5.90
C GLY A 320 -6.64 2.12 -7.27
N ASP A 321 -5.40 1.63 -7.47
CA ASP A 321 -4.72 1.62 -8.77
C ASP A 321 -4.99 0.29 -9.51
N HIS A 322 -5.60 0.32 -10.69
CA HIS A 322 -5.75 -0.87 -11.54
C HIS A 322 -4.41 -1.29 -12.20
N LEU A 323 -4.10 -2.60 -12.19
CA LEU A 323 -2.80 -3.15 -12.66
C LEU A 323 -2.91 -4.20 -13.77
N GLY A 324 -4.11 -4.40 -14.33
CA GLY A 324 -4.37 -5.38 -15.39
C GLY A 324 -4.66 -6.77 -14.86
N ALA A 325 -4.58 -7.76 -15.77
CA ALA A 325 -4.97 -9.14 -15.49
C ALA A 325 -3.78 -10.09 -15.29
N ALA A 326 -3.91 -11.01 -14.34
CA ALA A 326 -2.94 -12.07 -14.11
C ALA A 326 -3.62 -13.44 -13.89
N PRO A 327 -3.05 -14.55 -14.41
CA PRO A 327 -3.54 -15.91 -14.12
C PRO A 327 -3.19 -16.36 -12.69
N ARG A 328 -2.18 -15.72 -12.08
CA ARG A 328 -1.68 -16.03 -10.75
C ARG A 328 -1.13 -14.77 -10.11
N LEU A 329 -1.49 -14.54 -8.85
CA LEU A 329 -0.99 -13.45 -7.99
C LEU A 329 -0.44 -14.07 -6.71
N ARG A 330 0.81 -13.75 -6.33
CA ARG A 330 1.36 -14.12 -5.02
C ARG A 330 1.25 -12.93 -4.08
N ILE A 331 0.56 -13.12 -2.97
CA ILE A 331 0.32 -12.07 -1.99
C ILE A 331 0.97 -12.46 -0.66
N ARG A 332 1.71 -11.54 -0.06
CA ARG A 332 2.44 -11.75 1.19
C ARG A 332 2.26 -10.59 2.13
N TRP A 333 2.36 -10.89 3.42
CA TRP A 333 2.51 -9.89 4.45
C TRP A 333 3.98 -9.68 4.77
N ALA A 334 4.45 -8.45 4.68
CA ALA A 334 5.78 -8.05 5.09
C ALA A 334 5.67 -7.31 6.42
N SER A 335 6.05 -7.98 7.52
CA SER A 335 6.09 -7.38 8.85
C SER A 335 7.12 -6.26 8.95
N GLU A 336 6.81 -5.20 9.70
CA GLU A 336 7.74 -4.09 9.98
C GLU A 336 8.36 -3.42 8.72
N ALA A 337 7.66 -3.52 7.59
CA ALA A 337 8.15 -3.13 6.27
C ALA A 337 8.31 -1.61 6.10
N LEU A 338 7.59 -0.79 6.87
CA LEU A 338 7.60 0.66 6.70
C LEU A 338 7.60 1.38 8.05
N ARG A 339 8.42 2.41 8.21
CA ARG A 339 8.29 3.36 9.32
C ARG A 339 7.23 4.40 8.96
N LEU A 340 6.25 4.60 9.84
CA LEU A 340 5.13 5.50 9.63
C LEU A 340 4.99 6.46 10.82
N VAL A 341 4.80 7.75 10.52
CA VAL A 341 4.38 8.75 11.51
C VAL A 341 2.89 8.59 11.77
N LEU A 342 2.49 8.41 13.03
CA LEU A 342 1.11 8.21 13.46
C LEU A 342 0.63 9.42 14.29
N PRO A 343 -0.59 9.95 14.03
CA PRO A 343 -1.12 11.15 14.69
C PRO A 343 -1.34 11.03 16.20
#